data_AF-A0A957SNY1-F1
#
_entry.id   AF-A0A957SNY1-F1
#
_cell.length_a   1.000
_cell.length_b   1.000
_cell.length_c   1.000
_cell.angle_alpha   90.00
_cell.angle_beta   90.00
_cell.angle_gamma   90.00
#
_symmetry.space_group_name_H-M   'P 1'
#
loop_
_entity.id
_entity.type
_entity.pdbx_description
1 polymer ?
#
loop_
_entity_poly.entity_id
_entity_poly.type
_entity_poly.pdbx_seq_one_letter_code
_entity_poly.pdbx_strand_id
1 'polypeptide(L)'
;MSMEGRKFASRQEIIEALKENGRDLTGADMSGLDLSEMKLAGMNLKGVDLHDANLSHALLAGADMSEMNLANADLSEARIFGANLHGANLSGANLHAAKMAGADLHDANLTGADLSQSRMMGINVKGADFTDAITSEARAAGVSWDEAKVAPADLPESIQPPRWLPLLVLSVIVGLFFLFRGRKSK
;
A
#
# COMPACT_ATOMS: atom_id res chain seq x y z
N MET A 1 1.53 -28.02 5.27
CA MET A 1 1.23 -28.61 3.94
C MET A 1 1.44 -27.51 2.92
N SER A 2 2.02 -27.79 1.74
CA SER A 2 2.17 -26.74 0.71
C SER A 2 0.79 -26.27 0.25
N MET A 3 0.62 -24.96 0.10
CA MET A 3 -0.60 -24.36 -0.46
C MET A 3 -0.49 -24.10 -1.97
N GLU A 4 0.68 -24.36 -2.55
CA GLU A 4 0.97 -24.16 -3.96
C GLU A 4 -0.06 -24.86 -4.85
N GLY A 5 -0.78 -24.08 -5.66
CA GLY A 5 -1.82 -24.58 -6.57
C GLY A 5 -3.11 -25.05 -5.89
N ARG A 6 -3.24 -24.93 -4.56
CA ARG A 6 -4.48 -25.27 -3.86
C ARG A 6 -5.55 -24.21 -4.17
N LYS A 7 -6.62 -24.64 -4.83
CA LYS A 7 -7.82 -23.82 -5.01
C LYS A 7 -8.71 -23.88 -3.77
N PHE A 8 -9.02 -22.72 -3.22
CA PHE A 8 -10.01 -22.56 -2.15
C PHE A 8 -11.37 -22.26 -2.76
N ALA A 9 -12.41 -22.96 -2.30
CA ALA A 9 -13.78 -22.73 -2.76
C ALA A 9 -14.53 -21.72 -1.88
N SER A 10 -14.02 -21.41 -0.68
CA SER A 10 -14.68 -20.46 0.23
C SER A 10 -13.73 -19.85 1.25
N ARG A 11 -14.15 -18.71 1.79
CA ARG A 11 -13.55 -18.06 2.96
C ARG A 11 -13.38 -19.01 4.16
N GLN A 12 -14.32 -19.93 4.36
CA GLN A 12 -14.30 -20.85 5.50
C GLN A 12 -13.17 -21.88 5.36
N GLU A 13 -12.89 -22.36 4.15
CA GLU A 13 -11.77 -23.27 3.90
C GLU A 13 -10.42 -22.61 4.16
N ILE A 14 -10.30 -21.32 3.82
CA ILE A 14 -9.11 -20.52 4.12
C ILE A 14 -8.93 -20.43 5.63
N ILE A 15 -9.98 -20.08 6.37
CA ILE A 15 -9.93 -19.98 7.84
C ILE A 15 -9.51 -21.31 8.47
N GLU A 16 -10.00 -22.43 7.96
CA GLU A 16 -9.61 -23.75 8.46
C GLU A 16 -8.15 -24.07 8.14
N ALA A 17 -7.72 -23.79 6.91
CA ALA A 17 -6.33 -23.98 6.50
C ALA A 17 -5.35 -23.16 7.36
N LEU A 18 -5.73 -21.95 7.78
CA LEU A 18 -4.92 -21.10 8.67
C LEU A 18 -4.78 -21.66 10.09
N LYS A 19 -5.77 -22.41 10.59
CA LYS A 19 -5.65 -23.08 11.90
C LYS A 19 -4.60 -24.18 11.87
N GLU A 20 -4.47 -24.86 10.74
CA GLU A 20 -3.58 -26.02 10.57
C GLU A 20 -2.18 -25.62 10.10
N ASN A 21 -2.06 -24.62 9.23
CA ASN A 21 -0.82 -24.27 8.53
C ASN A 21 -0.24 -22.90 8.93
N GLY A 22 -0.84 -22.24 9.92
CA GLY A 22 -0.35 -20.97 10.43
C GLY A 22 -0.57 -19.83 9.45
N ARG A 23 0.49 -19.09 9.13
CA ARG A 23 0.43 -17.84 8.35
C ARG A 23 0.87 -17.97 6.90
N ASP A 24 0.80 -19.16 6.33
CA ASP A 24 1.31 -19.43 4.98
C ASP A 24 0.18 -19.88 4.04
N LEU A 25 -0.05 -19.08 3.00
CA LEU A 25 -0.96 -19.38 1.89
C LEU A 25 -0.25 -19.30 0.54
N THR A 26 1.09 -19.40 0.51
CA THR A 26 1.91 -19.23 -0.70
C THR A 26 1.35 -20.03 -1.89
N GLY A 27 1.20 -19.36 -3.03
CA GLY A 27 0.78 -19.95 -4.30
C GLY A 27 -0.65 -20.51 -4.33
N ALA A 28 -1.48 -20.22 -3.33
CA ALA A 28 -2.88 -20.63 -3.34
C ALA A 28 -3.70 -19.88 -4.40
N ASP A 29 -4.73 -20.54 -4.92
CA ASP A 29 -5.78 -19.92 -5.73
C ASP A 29 -6.98 -19.59 -4.83
N MET A 30 -7.22 -18.29 -4.65
CA MET A 30 -8.33 -17.70 -3.90
C MET A 30 -9.13 -16.74 -4.79
N SER A 31 -9.02 -16.88 -6.12
CA SER A 31 -9.64 -16.02 -7.13
C SER A 31 -11.16 -15.91 -6.96
N GLY A 32 -11.69 -14.71 -7.18
CA GLY A 32 -13.13 -14.42 -7.12
C GLY A 32 -13.79 -14.57 -5.74
N LEU A 33 -13.04 -14.90 -4.68
CA LEU A 33 -13.61 -15.09 -3.36
C LEU A 33 -13.94 -13.76 -2.67
N ASP A 34 -14.98 -13.79 -1.83
CA ASP A 34 -15.26 -12.71 -0.88
C ASP A 34 -14.42 -12.88 0.39
N LEU A 35 -13.37 -12.07 0.48
CA LEU A 35 -12.42 -11.95 1.58
C LEU A 35 -12.50 -10.57 2.25
N SER A 36 -13.62 -9.86 2.05
CA SER A 36 -13.86 -8.55 2.66
C SER A 36 -13.63 -8.58 4.17
N GLU A 37 -13.01 -7.53 4.70
CA GLU A 37 -12.68 -7.36 6.12
C GLU A 37 -11.74 -8.44 6.72
N MET A 38 -11.18 -9.34 5.90
CA MET A 38 -10.29 -10.38 6.43
C MET A 38 -9.02 -9.80 7.06
N LYS A 39 -8.60 -10.43 8.16
CA LYS A 39 -7.37 -10.09 8.87
C LYS A 39 -6.24 -10.96 8.35
N LEU A 40 -5.49 -10.41 7.41
CA LEU A 40 -4.36 -11.06 6.72
C LEU A 40 -3.01 -10.42 7.11
N ALA A 41 -2.96 -9.72 8.25
CA ALA A 41 -1.76 -9.03 8.71
C ALA A 41 -0.60 -10.00 8.98
N GLY A 42 0.57 -9.71 8.39
CA GLY A 42 1.78 -10.52 8.54
C GLY A 42 1.66 -11.93 7.97
N MET A 43 0.75 -12.15 7.03
CA MET A 43 0.62 -13.41 6.28
C MET A 43 1.68 -13.50 5.18
N ASN A 44 2.12 -14.72 4.88
CA ASN A 44 2.81 -15.02 3.63
C ASN A 44 1.76 -15.38 2.57
N LEU A 45 1.56 -14.45 1.64
CA LEU A 45 0.64 -14.53 0.50
C LEU A 45 1.41 -14.50 -0.82
N LYS A 46 2.73 -14.79 -0.80
CA LYS A 46 3.55 -14.73 -2.02
C LYS A 46 2.95 -15.58 -3.13
N GLY A 47 2.85 -15.01 -4.33
CA GLY A 47 2.36 -15.69 -5.54
C GLY A 47 0.91 -16.16 -5.49
N VAL A 48 0.13 -15.76 -4.49
CA VAL A 48 -1.29 -16.08 -4.39
C VAL A 48 -2.07 -15.45 -5.55
N ASP A 49 -3.03 -16.21 -6.09
CA ASP A 49 -3.99 -15.71 -7.06
C ASP A 49 -5.28 -15.22 -6.38
N LEU A 50 -5.54 -13.92 -6.50
CA LEU A 50 -6.71 -13.19 -5.99
C LEU A 50 -7.33 -12.32 -7.09
N HIS A 51 -7.17 -12.66 -8.38
CA HIS A 51 -7.89 -11.95 -9.42
C HIS A 51 -9.40 -11.99 -9.18
N ASP A 52 -10.07 -10.87 -9.47
CA ASP A 52 -11.50 -10.65 -9.25
C ASP A 52 -11.99 -10.85 -7.79
N ALA A 53 -11.10 -11.02 -6.80
CA ALA A 53 -11.48 -11.23 -5.41
C ALA A 53 -11.91 -9.92 -4.73
N ASN A 54 -12.79 -10.03 -3.73
CA ASN A 54 -13.16 -8.90 -2.87
C ASN A 54 -12.31 -8.92 -1.59
N LEU A 55 -11.43 -7.94 -1.45
CA LEU A 55 -10.61 -7.63 -0.28
C LEU A 55 -10.96 -6.26 0.34
N SER A 56 -12.17 -5.74 0.07
CA SER A 56 -12.61 -4.47 0.63
C SER A 56 -12.46 -4.47 2.15
N HIS A 57 -11.94 -3.36 2.70
CA HIS A 57 -11.63 -3.18 4.11
C HIS A 57 -10.67 -4.22 4.74
N ALA A 58 -9.99 -5.07 3.96
CA ALA A 58 -9.08 -6.07 4.49
C ALA A 58 -7.88 -5.44 5.24
N LEU A 59 -7.36 -6.14 6.24
CA LEU A 59 -6.16 -5.76 6.98
C LEU A 59 -4.97 -6.58 6.49
N LEU A 60 -4.11 -5.97 5.69
CA LEU A 60 -2.96 -6.58 5.01
C LEU A 60 -1.62 -6.06 5.58
N ALA A 61 -1.64 -5.48 6.78
CA ALA A 61 -0.46 -4.84 7.37
C ALA A 61 0.70 -5.85 7.51
N GLY A 62 1.85 -5.53 6.93
CA GLY A 62 3.07 -6.33 6.96
C GLY A 62 2.98 -7.69 6.26
N ALA A 63 1.95 -7.92 5.44
CA ALA A 63 1.85 -9.16 4.66
C ALA A 63 2.92 -9.19 3.55
N ASP A 64 3.44 -10.38 3.27
CA ASP A 64 4.21 -10.63 2.05
C ASP A 64 3.23 -10.95 0.93
N MET A 65 3.00 -9.99 0.05
CA MET A 65 2.11 -10.05 -1.11
C MET A 65 2.92 -10.00 -2.42
N SER A 66 4.21 -10.35 -2.37
CA SER A 66 5.07 -10.33 -3.55
C SER A 66 4.56 -11.29 -4.62
N GLU A 67 4.66 -10.88 -5.89
CA GLU A 67 4.28 -11.68 -7.06
C GLU A 67 2.79 -12.11 -7.07
N MET A 68 1.94 -11.54 -6.21
CA MET A 68 0.51 -11.85 -6.18
C MET A 68 -0.21 -11.38 -7.45
N ASN A 69 -1.22 -12.14 -7.87
CA ASN A 69 -2.17 -11.69 -8.87
C ASN A 69 -3.40 -11.08 -8.19
N LEU A 70 -3.57 -9.76 -8.29
CA LEU A 70 -4.68 -8.97 -7.76
C LEU A 70 -5.43 -8.25 -8.89
N ALA A 71 -5.35 -8.76 -10.12
CA ALA A 71 -6.01 -8.15 -11.27
C ALA A 71 -7.52 -8.00 -11.01
N ASN A 72 -8.06 -6.80 -11.22
CA ASN A 72 -9.45 -6.44 -10.96
C ASN A 72 -9.96 -6.71 -9.53
N ALA A 73 -9.06 -6.99 -8.57
CA ALA A 73 -9.47 -7.22 -7.19
C ALA A 73 -10.02 -5.93 -6.57
N ASP A 74 -11.00 -6.08 -5.68
CA ASP A 74 -11.51 -4.96 -4.88
C ASP A 74 -10.71 -4.85 -3.57
N LEU A 75 -9.81 -3.89 -3.49
CA LEU A 75 -9.04 -3.51 -2.29
C LEU A 75 -9.53 -2.17 -1.71
N SER A 76 -10.76 -1.76 -2.02
CA SER A 76 -11.30 -0.49 -1.52
C SER A 76 -11.23 -0.43 0.01
N GLU A 77 -10.78 0.71 0.52
CA GLU A 77 -10.58 0.96 1.95
C GLU A 77 -9.65 -0.03 2.69
N ALA A 78 -8.91 -0.88 1.97
CA ALA A 78 -7.97 -1.82 2.57
C ALA A 78 -6.82 -1.11 3.30
N ARG A 79 -6.26 -1.79 4.30
CA ARG A 79 -5.15 -1.31 5.13
C ARG A 79 -3.89 -2.10 4.82
N ILE A 80 -3.05 -1.53 3.98
CA ILE A 80 -1.88 -2.16 3.37
C ILE A 80 -0.61 -1.50 3.94
N PHE A 81 -0.49 -1.48 5.27
CA PHE A 81 0.62 -0.82 5.95
C PHE A 81 1.87 -1.69 5.95
N GLY A 82 2.97 -1.24 5.35
CA GLY A 82 4.24 -1.97 5.34
C GLY A 82 4.19 -3.32 4.63
N ALA A 83 3.21 -3.56 3.76
CA ALA A 83 3.11 -4.80 3.01
C ALA A 83 4.11 -4.81 1.85
N ASN A 84 4.62 -6.00 1.52
CA ASN A 84 5.47 -6.21 0.36
C ASN A 84 4.61 -6.57 -0.85
N LEU A 85 4.48 -5.69 -1.84
CA LEU A 85 3.77 -5.92 -3.10
C LEU A 85 4.74 -5.98 -4.29
N HIS A 86 6.00 -6.34 -4.04
CA HIS A 86 7.02 -6.42 -5.09
C HIS A 86 6.55 -7.32 -6.24
N GLY A 87 6.54 -6.79 -7.46
CA GLY A 87 6.13 -7.51 -8.67
C GLY A 87 4.65 -7.93 -8.70
N ALA A 88 3.80 -7.43 -7.79
CA ALA A 88 2.39 -7.78 -7.77
C ALA A 88 1.65 -7.22 -8.99
N ASN A 89 0.67 -7.97 -9.49
CA ASN A 89 -0.23 -7.53 -10.56
C ASN A 89 -1.50 -6.93 -9.97
N LEU A 90 -1.61 -5.60 -9.93
CA LEU A 90 -2.78 -4.82 -9.50
C LEU A 90 -3.51 -4.19 -10.70
N SER A 91 -3.34 -4.71 -11.92
CA SER A 91 -3.99 -4.13 -13.09
C SER A 91 -5.52 -4.12 -12.95
N GLY A 92 -6.14 -2.96 -13.19
CA GLY A 92 -7.58 -2.76 -13.02
C GLY A 92 -8.10 -2.90 -11.58
N ALA A 93 -7.24 -3.05 -10.58
CA ALA A 93 -7.67 -3.22 -9.19
C ALA A 93 -8.32 -1.94 -8.65
N ASN A 94 -9.33 -2.11 -7.81
CA ASN A 94 -9.95 -1.01 -7.08
C ASN A 94 -9.22 -0.79 -5.75
N LEU A 95 -8.44 0.28 -5.63
CA LEU A 95 -7.76 0.73 -4.42
C LEU A 95 -8.39 2.02 -3.86
N HIS A 96 -9.66 2.28 -4.18
CA HIS A 96 -10.39 3.46 -3.73
C HIS A 96 -10.30 3.61 -2.21
N ALA A 97 -9.87 4.78 -1.74
CA ALA A 97 -9.68 5.10 -0.32
C ALA A 97 -8.76 4.14 0.47
N ALA A 98 -7.96 3.32 -0.21
CA ALA A 98 -7.00 2.42 0.44
C ALA A 98 -5.90 3.20 1.17
N LYS A 99 -5.36 2.60 2.23
CA LYS A 99 -4.30 3.19 3.06
C LYS A 99 -3.03 2.38 2.93
N MET A 100 -2.04 2.94 2.25
CA MET A 100 -0.78 2.30 1.88
C MET A 100 0.39 3.09 2.45
N ALA A 101 0.63 2.98 3.77
CA ALA A 101 1.81 3.60 4.39
C ALA A 101 2.97 2.60 4.43
N GLY A 102 4.12 2.96 3.85
CA GLY A 102 5.33 2.14 3.85
C GLY A 102 5.25 0.87 3.01
N ALA A 103 4.22 0.72 2.16
CA ALA A 103 4.11 -0.44 1.27
C ALA A 103 5.20 -0.41 0.19
N ASP A 104 5.68 -1.60 -0.20
CA ASP A 104 6.66 -1.76 -1.27
C ASP A 104 5.96 -2.18 -2.57
N LEU A 105 5.82 -1.25 -3.52
CA LEU A 105 5.23 -1.49 -4.85
C LEU A 105 6.31 -1.66 -5.93
N HIS A 106 7.56 -1.99 -5.56
CA HIS A 106 8.64 -2.14 -6.53
C HIS A 106 8.27 -3.13 -7.64
N ASP A 107 8.36 -2.70 -8.90
CA ASP A 107 7.99 -3.46 -10.10
C ASP A 107 6.51 -3.91 -10.15
N ALA A 108 5.63 -3.35 -9.32
CA ALA A 108 4.20 -3.66 -9.36
C ALA A 108 3.52 -3.08 -10.60
N ASN A 109 2.54 -3.80 -11.14
CA ASN A 109 1.71 -3.33 -12.25
C ASN A 109 0.40 -2.75 -11.71
N LEU A 110 0.22 -1.44 -11.76
CA LEU A 110 -1.01 -0.73 -11.40
C LEU A 110 -1.74 -0.15 -12.62
N THR A 111 -1.54 -0.75 -13.80
CA THR A 111 -2.18 -0.25 -15.04
C THR A 111 -3.70 -0.22 -14.89
N GLY A 112 -4.31 0.95 -15.08
CA GLY A 112 -5.76 1.14 -14.97
C GLY A 112 -6.35 0.98 -13.56
N ALA A 113 -5.52 0.91 -12.52
CA ALA A 113 -6.00 0.79 -11.14
C ALA A 113 -6.68 2.08 -10.66
N ASP A 114 -7.73 1.95 -9.85
CA ASP A 114 -8.40 3.08 -9.22
C ASP A 114 -7.79 3.35 -7.83
N LEU A 115 -6.93 4.38 -7.74
CA LEU A 115 -6.32 4.87 -6.50
C LEU A 115 -7.05 6.10 -5.94
N SER A 116 -8.25 6.42 -6.41
CA SER A 116 -8.97 7.62 -5.99
C SER A 116 -9.15 7.66 -4.47
N GLN A 117 -8.99 8.86 -3.89
CA GLN A 117 -9.06 9.09 -2.43
C GLN A 117 -8.08 8.27 -1.56
N SER A 118 -7.17 7.49 -2.16
CA SER A 118 -6.19 6.70 -1.41
C SER A 118 -5.19 7.58 -0.66
N ARG A 119 -4.55 7.00 0.37
CA ARG A 119 -3.42 7.63 1.07
C ARG A 119 -2.17 6.79 0.92
N MET A 120 -1.16 7.38 0.28
CA MET A 120 0.14 6.77 0.01
C MET A 120 1.21 7.52 0.80
N MET A 121 1.83 6.89 1.79
CA MET A 121 2.84 7.55 2.62
C MET A 121 4.11 6.74 2.66
N GLY A 122 5.20 7.25 2.08
CA GLY A 122 6.48 6.55 2.07
C GLY A 122 6.44 5.22 1.32
N ILE A 123 5.61 5.10 0.28
CA ILE A 123 5.59 3.90 -0.56
C ILE A 123 6.81 3.88 -1.49
N ASN A 124 7.36 2.69 -1.71
CA ASN A 124 8.37 2.48 -2.74
C ASN A 124 7.67 2.21 -4.07
N VAL A 125 7.91 3.04 -5.08
CA VAL A 125 7.29 2.93 -6.42
C VAL A 125 8.29 2.59 -7.52
N LYS A 126 9.52 2.22 -7.16
CA LYS A 126 10.58 1.96 -8.13
C LYS A 126 10.14 0.93 -9.18
N GLY A 127 10.22 1.26 -10.46
CA GLY A 127 9.84 0.34 -11.54
C GLY A 127 8.34 0.04 -11.66
N ALA A 128 7.50 0.59 -10.78
CA ALA A 128 6.05 0.40 -10.84
C ALA A 128 5.42 1.09 -12.05
N ASP A 129 4.37 0.50 -12.59
CA ASP A 129 3.67 0.98 -13.78
C ASP A 129 2.28 1.50 -13.41
N PHE A 130 2.07 2.82 -13.47
CA PHE A 130 0.80 3.48 -13.19
C PHE A 130 0.10 3.97 -14.48
N THR A 131 0.37 3.34 -15.63
CA THR A 131 -0.31 3.66 -16.89
C THR A 131 -1.82 3.67 -16.69
N ASP A 132 -2.50 4.76 -17.06
CA ASP A 132 -3.95 4.94 -16.92
C ASP A 132 -4.52 4.79 -15.49
N ALA A 133 -3.68 4.81 -14.45
CA ALA A 133 -4.15 4.75 -13.07
C ALA A 133 -4.90 6.04 -12.69
N ILE A 134 -6.02 5.89 -11.97
CA ILE A 134 -6.88 6.99 -11.54
C ILE A 134 -6.47 7.43 -10.14
N THR A 135 -6.09 8.69 -9.97
CA THR A 135 -5.56 9.24 -8.70
C THR A 135 -6.37 10.42 -8.16
N SER A 136 -7.58 10.62 -8.65
CA SER A 136 -8.45 11.73 -8.24
C SER A 136 -8.61 11.76 -6.72
N GLU A 137 -8.33 12.91 -6.10
CA GLU A 137 -8.37 13.11 -4.63
C GLU A 137 -7.43 12.21 -3.81
N ALA A 138 -6.57 11.42 -4.46
CA ALA A 138 -5.53 10.67 -3.78
C ALA A 138 -4.52 11.62 -3.13
N ARG A 139 -3.92 11.18 -2.03
CA ARG A 139 -2.93 11.97 -1.29
C ARG A 139 -1.64 11.18 -1.11
N ALA A 140 -0.51 11.81 -1.40
CA ALA A 140 0.80 11.19 -1.28
C ALA A 140 1.80 12.04 -0.46
N ALA A 141 2.67 11.39 0.31
CA ALA A 141 3.84 12.04 0.89
C ALA A 141 5.02 11.08 0.95
N GLY A 142 6.23 11.61 0.66
CA GLY A 142 7.46 10.81 0.67
C GLY A 142 7.48 9.73 -0.42
N VAL A 143 6.91 10.02 -1.59
CA VAL A 143 6.89 9.11 -2.74
C VAL A 143 7.76 9.70 -3.85
N SER A 144 8.79 8.96 -4.28
CA SER A 144 9.66 9.33 -5.41
C SER A 144 9.04 8.89 -6.73
N TRP A 145 8.07 9.64 -7.24
CA TRP A 145 7.33 9.29 -8.48
C TRP A 145 8.22 9.18 -9.72
N ASP A 146 9.40 9.82 -9.71
CA ASP A 146 10.42 9.72 -10.76
C ASP A 146 11.12 8.37 -10.82
N GLU A 147 11.03 7.55 -9.76
CA GLU A 147 11.54 6.17 -9.77
C GLU A 147 10.55 5.17 -10.40
N ALA A 148 9.29 5.57 -10.60
CA ALA A 148 8.30 4.72 -11.27
C ALA A 148 8.69 4.49 -12.73
N LYS A 149 8.37 3.31 -13.26
CA LYS A 149 8.51 3.01 -14.70
C LYS A 149 7.58 3.93 -15.50
N VAL A 150 6.34 4.09 -15.03
CA VAL A 150 5.38 5.08 -15.52
C VAL A 150 4.69 5.68 -14.30
N ALA A 151 4.85 6.98 -14.07
CA ALA A 151 4.12 7.69 -13.02
C ALA A 151 2.65 7.92 -13.42
N PRO A 152 1.74 8.12 -12.45
CA PRO A 152 0.35 8.49 -12.76
C PRO A 152 0.29 9.76 -13.61
N ALA A 153 -0.66 9.81 -14.55
CA ALA A 153 -0.88 10.99 -15.40
C ALA A 153 -1.17 12.24 -14.55
N ASP A 154 -2.02 12.09 -13.54
CA ASP A 154 -2.28 13.10 -12.52
C ASP A 154 -1.58 12.69 -11.21
N LEU A 155 -0.62 13.48 -10.75
CA LEU A 155 0.07 13.18 -9.49
C LEU A 155 -0.87 13.41 -8.29
N PRO A 156 -0.90 12.49 -7.30
CA PRO A 156 -1.68 12.67 -6.07
C PRO A 156 -1.32 13.96 -5.32
N GLU A 157 -2.31 14.52 -4.61
CA GLU A 157 -2.10 15.73 -3.81
C GLU A 157 -1.06 15.48 -2.72
N SER A 158 -0.07 16.37 -2.63
CA SER A 158 0.95 16.26 -1.60
C SER A 158 0.37 16.45 -0.19
N ILE A 159 0.66 15.55 0.75
CA ILE A 159 0.33 15.73 2.18
C ILE A 159 1.33 16.73 2.76
N GLN A 160 0.97 18.02 2.68
CA GLN A 160 1.76 19.12 3.23
C GLN A 160 1.62 19.21 4.76
N PRO A 161 2.68 19.56 5.50
CA PRO A 161 2.55 19.91 6.91
C PRO A 161 1.65 21.15 7.09
N PRO A 162 1.08 21.36 8.29
CA PRO A 162 0.25 22.53 8.54
C PRO A 162 0.97 23.84 8.21
N ARG A 163 0.25 24.81 7.64
CA ARG A 163 0.81 26.11 7.18
C ARG A 163 1.53 26.90 8.29
N TRP A 164 1.23 26.63 9.56
CA TRP A 164 1.87 27.28 10.71
C TRP A 164 3.22 26.66 11.09
N LEU A 165 3.50 25.41 10.68
CA LEU A 165 4.70 24.69 11.10
C LEU A 165 6.00 25.40 10.68
N PRO A 166 6.16 25.90 9.44
CA PRO A 166 7.36 26.64 9.05
C PRO A 166 7.58 27.92 9.86
N LEU A 167 6.49 28.64 10.21
CA LEU A 167 6.56 29.87 11.00
C LEU A 167 7.05 29.61 12.43
N LEU A 168 6.60 28.50 13.03
CA LEU A 168 7.03 28.10 14.36
C LEU A 168 8.51 27.66 14.38
N VAL A 169 8.96 26.93 13.36
CA VAL A 169 10.38 26.54 13.25
C VAL A 169 11.27 27.77 13.11
N LEU A 170 10.87 28.74 12.27
CA LEU A 170 11.62 29.99 12.11
C LEU A 170 11.69 30.80 13.42
N SER A 171 10.59 30.89 14.17
CA SER A 171 10.57 31.66 15.43
C SER A 171 11.48 31.06 16.50
N VAL A 172 11.55 29.73 16.60
CA VAL A 172 12.48 29.03 17.50
C VAL A 172 13.94 29.26 17.09
N ILE A 173 14.25 29.17 15.79
CA ILE A 173 15.61 29.41 15.29
C ILE A 173 16.06 30.85 15.58
N VAL A 174 15.18 31.83 15.33
CA VAL A 174 15.45 33.25 15.61
C VAL A 174 15.61 33.48 17.12
N GLY A 175 14.75 32.91 17.96
CA GLY A 175 14.85 33.01 19.41
C GLY A 175 16.17 32.45 19.97
N LEU A 176 16.59 31.28 19.48
CA LEU A 176 17.87 30.67 19.84
C LEU A 176 19.05 31.53 19.37
N PHE A 177 19.00 32.08 18.15
CA PHE A 177 20.03 32.99 17.65
C PHE A 177 20.27 34.17 18.59
N PHE A 178 19.21 34.79 19.10
CA PHE A 178 19.31 35.88 20.08
C PHE A 178 19.81 35.41 21.45
N LEU A 179 19.37 34.23 21.93
CA LEU A 179 19.80 33.66 23.21
C LEU A 179 21.31 33.37 23.23
N PHE A 180 21.88 32.87 22.13
CA PHE A 180 23.31 32.55 22.05
C PHE A 180 24.20 33.78 21.82
N ARG A 181 23.67 34.85 21.21
CA ARG A 181 24.41 36.11 21.05
C ARG A 181 24.57 36.86 22.39
N GLY A 182 23.60 36.71 23.30
CA GLY A 182 23.63 37.33 24.63
C GLY A 182 24.64 36.71 25.63
N ARG A 183 25.22 35.54 25.35
CA ARG A 183 26.14 34.83 26.27
C ARG A 183 27.64 35.12 26.06
N LYS A 184 28.04 35.84 25.00
CA LYS A 184 29.46 36.15 24.70
C LYS A 184 29.95 37.51 25.23
N SER A 185 29.26 38.12 26.18
CA SER A 185 29.65 39.39 26.80
C SER A 185 29.81 39.25 28.31
N LYS A 186 30.83 38.53 28.77
CA LYS A 186 31.45 38.65 30.11
C LYS A 186 32.91 38.28 30.03
#